data_AF-A0A8S3QAI1-F1
#
_entry.id   AF-A0A8S3QAI1-F1
#
_cell.length_a   1.000
_cell.length_b   1.000
_cell.length_c   1.000
_cell.angle_alpha   90.00
_cell.angle_beta   90.00
_cell.angle_gamma   90.00
#
_symmetry.space_group_name_H-M   'P 1'
#
loop_
_entity.id
_entity.type
_entity.pdbx_description
1 polymer ?
#
loop_
_entity_poly.entity_id
_entity_poly.type
_entity_poly.pdbx_seq_one_letter_code
_entity_poly.pdbx_strand_id
1 'polypeptide(L)'
;MANQAPTPIQSSIPADLERELREIQTSSHTGQQGNLDDNKKRWLVVGICLHDILSPSLRIYVDPVVKTLYNALKRSDQIDIQTQTKYLRKYGATNIYLNYEAINNNKATHGFRSLLYDYKVQNAVDLSKLFLQTHMSHYTAFDEACDSSALLGMINKIDKFPLIVQTAANDVRSTLRNEWAHCNFLVWDDVKYVQSLQLIEDLIYILNLNAADEKQMIGELQKWRKNGTSFLQGYTISFELVNEIRQKLQVLVEYAEVISKTADIEFGKVHELLVDIAETLSQDDKGFQLLKM
;
A
#
# COMPACT_ATOMS: atom_id res chain seq x y z
N MET A 1 -19.27 -82.39 -14.78
CA MET A 1 -19.40 -80.93 -14.97
C MET A 1 -19.55 -80.30 -13.59
N ALA A 2 -18.52 -79.61 -13.11
CA ALA A 2 -18.59 -78.77 -11.91
C ALA A 2 -17.79 -77.50 -12.20
N ASN A 3 -18.48 -76.36 -12.21
CA ASN A 3 -17.93 -75.03 -12.46
C ASN A 3 -17.18 -74.52 -11.22
N GLN A 4 -15.90 -74.17 -11.38
CA GLN A 4 -15.16 -73.35 -10.42
C GLN A 4 -15.36 -71.87 -10.75
N ALA A 5 -15.74 -71.08 -9.74
CA ALA A 5 -15.78 -69.62 -9.81
C ALA A 5 -14.36 -69.02 -9.81
N PRO A 6 -14.11 -67.87 -10.47
CA PRO A 6 -12.80 -67.22 -10.42
C PRO A 6 -12.59 -66.50 -9.09
N THR A 7 -11.41 -66.72 -8.50
CA THR A 7 -10.89 -66.09 -7.28
C THR A 7 -10.62 -64.59 -7.50
N PRO A 8 -10.86 -63.70 -6.51
CA PRO A 8 -10.53 -62.29 -6.64
C PRO A 8 -9.02 -62.07 -6.57
N ILE A 9 -8.45 -61.36 -7.54
CA ILE A 9 -7.06 -60.91 -7.52
C ILE A 9 -6.98 -59.72 -6.55
N GLN A 10 -6.45 -59.93 -5.34
CA GLN A 10 -5.96 -58.84 -4.50
C GLN A 10 -4.61 -58.37 -5.05
N SER A 11 -4.59 -57.24 -5.74
CA SER A 11 -3.33 -56.56 -6.09
C SER A 11 -2.84 -55.78 -4.88
N SER A 12 -1.94 -56.36 -4.09
CA SER A 12 -1.14 -55.59 -3.13
C SER A 12 -0.16 -54.71 -3.90
N ILE A 13 -0.13 -53.41 -3.59
CA ILE A 13 0.82 -52.47 -4.19
C ILE A 13 2.24 -52.96 -3.86
N PRO A 14 3.14 -53.06 -4.86
CA PRO A 14 4.53 -53.42 -4.64
C PRO A 14 5.22 -52.52 -3.60
N ALA A 15 6.03 -53.12 -2.71
CA ALA A 15 6.61 -52.43 -1.56
C ALA A 15 7.58 -51.28 -1.92
N ASP A 16 8.13 -51.33 -3.13
CA ASP A 16 8.93 -50.28 -3.76
C ASP A 16 8.08 -49.05 -4.13
N LEU A 17 6.87 -49.26 -4.66
CA LEU A 17 5.91 -48.18 -4.92
C LEU A 17 5.36 -47.56 -3.63
N GLU A 18 5.17 -48.36 -2.58
CA GLU A 18 4.81 -47.83 -1.25
C GLU A 18 5.95 -47.01 -0.63
N ARG A 19 7.22 -47.33 -0.93
CA ARG A 19 8.36 -46.56 -0.47
C ARG A 19 8.48 -45.24 -1.23
N GLU A 20 8.30 -45.25 -2.56
CA GLU A 20 8.26 -44.02 -3.37
C GLU A 20 7.09 -43.11 -2.96
N LEU A 21 5.89 -43.66 -2.71
CA LEU A 21 4.74 -42.89 -2.24
C LEU A 21 5.00 -42.25 -0.87
N ARG A 22 5.69 -42.95 0.04
CA ARG A 22 6.09 -42.40 1.34
C ARG A 22 7.18 -41.34 1.19
N GLU A 23 8.16 -41.56 0.31
CA GLU A 23 9.22 -40.58 0.03
C GLU A 23 8.66 -39.29 -0.60
N ILE A 24 7.66 -39.39 -1.50
CA ILE A 24 6.92 -38.26 -2.08
C ILE A 24 6.08 -37.53 -1.01
N GLN A 25 5.46 -38.26 -0.09
CA GLN A 25 4.71 -37.66 1.03
C GLN A 25 5.64 -36.97 2.04
N THR A 26 6.82 -37.53 2.31
CA THR A 26 7.81 -36.92 3.23
C THR A 26 8.64 -35.80 2.62
N SER A 27 8.82 -35.77 1.29
CA SER A 27 9.50 -34.68 0.58
C SER A 27 8.63 -33.42 0.41
N SER A 28 7.36 -33.48 0.80
CA SER A 28 6.46 -32.31 0.83
C SER A 28 6.74 -31.31 1.97
N HIS A 29 7.74 -31.53 2.82
CA HIS A 29 8.00 -30.67 4.00
C HIS A 29 9.40 -30.05 4.09
N THR A 30 10.25 -30.17 3.08
CA THR A 30 11.52 -29.42 3.03
C THR A 30 11.95 -29.18 1.57
N GLY A 31 11.56 -28.03 1.02
CA GLY A 31 12.02 -27.58 -0.30
C GLY A 31 11.04 -26.72 -1.09
N GLN A 32 10.44 -25.67 -0.51
CA GLN A 32 9.81 -24.61 -1.33
C GLN A 32 10.91 -23.68 -1.87
N GLN A 33 11.52 -24.09 -2.97
CA GLN A 33 12.20 -23.17 -3.89
C GLN A 33 11.15 -22.72 -4.92
N GLY A 34 10.68 -21.47 -4.81
CA GLY A 34 9.88 -20.80 -5.85
C GLY A 34 8.54 -20.17 -5.40
N ASN A 35 7.77 -20.81 -4.52
CA ASN A 35 6.43 -20.31 -4.21
C ASN A 35 6.45 -19.27 -3.07
N LEU A 36 5.94 -18.07 -3.34
CA LEU A 36 5.77 -17.01 -2.35
C LEU A 36 4.86 -17.47 -1.19
N ASP A 37 5.28 -17.24 0.05
CA ASP A 37 4.45 -17.49 1.24
C ASP A 37 3.12 -16.71 1.18
N ASP A 38 2.03 -17.31 1.65
CA ASP A 38 0.70 -16.72 1.50
C ASP A 38 0.55 -15.41 2.29
N ASN A 39 1.25 -15.23 3.41
CA ASN A 39 1.20 -13.97 4.13
C ASN A 39 1.95 -12.87 3.35
N LYS A 40 3.06 -13.20 2.69
CA LYS A 40 3.71 -12.28 1.73
C LYS A 40 2.78 -11.94 0.55
N LYS A 41 2.03 -12.91 0.02
CA LYS A 41 1.02 -12.67 -1.04
C LYS A 41 -0.08 -11.71 -0.57
N ARG A 42 -0.64 -11.92 0.63
CA ARG A 42 -1.66 -11.04 1.24
C ARG A 42 -1.12 -9.62 1.42
N TRP A 43 0.09 -9.50 1.98
CA TRP A 43 0.77 -8.21 2.15
C TRP A 43 0.97 -7.48 0.81
N LEU A 44 1.39 -8.20 -0.24
CA LEU A 44 1.56 -7.64 -1.58
C LEU A 44 0.24 -7.13 -2.16
N VAL A 45 -0.80 -7.94 -2.17
CA VAL A 45 -2.12 -7.56 -2.73
C VAL A 45 -2.69 -6.35 -2.01
N VAL A 46 -2.54 -6.28 -0.69
CA VAL A 46 -2.97 -5.12 0.09
C VAL A 46 -2.14 -3.89 -0.23
N GLY A 47 -0.82 -4.04 -0.41
CA GLY A 47 0.05 -2.96 -0.88
C GLY A 47 -0.38 -2.38 -2.23
N ILE A 48 -0.75 -3.26 -3.16
CA ILE A 48 -1.30 -2.86 -4.46
C ILE A 48 -2.59 -2.06 -4.27
N CYS A 49 -3.53 -2.53 -3.44
CA CYS A 49 -4.78 -1.82 -3.18
C CYS A 49 -4.54 -0.45 -2.50
N LEU A 50 -3.58 -0.36 -1.59
CA LEU A 50 -3.19 0.90 -0.95
C LEU A 50 -2.65 1.92 -1.97
N HIS A 51 -1.79 1.47 -2.87
CA HIS A 51 -1.15 2.33 -3.85
C HIS A 51 -2.06 2.69 -5.02
N ASP A 52 -2.67 1.70 -5.68
CA ASP A 52 -3.40 1.87 -6.93
C ASP A 52 -4.86 2.32 -6.77
N ILE A 53 -5.45 2.12 -5.59
CA ILE A 53 -6.88 2.37 -5.36
C ILE A 53 -7.06 3.45 -4.30
N LEU A 54 -6.55 3.21 -3.10
CA LEU A 54 -6.79 4.13 -2.00
C LEU A 54 -6.07 5.46 -2.22
N SER A 55 -4.79 5.46 -2.60
CA SER A 55 -4.03 6.71 -2.75
C SER A 55 -4.66 7.65 -3.82
N PRO A 56 -5.03 7.17 -5.03
CA PRO A 56 -5.79 7.98 -5.99
C PRO A 56 -7.13 8.50 -5.44
N SER A 57 -7.90 7.65 -4.76
CA SER A 57 -9.18 8.04 -4.14
C SER A 57 -9.00 9.20 -3.15
N LEU A 58 -7.97 9.11 -2.32
CA LEU A 58 -7.64 10.15 -1.35
C LEU A 58 -7.14 11.43 -2.03
N ARG A 59 -6.37 11.36 -3.11
CA ARG A 59 -5.91 12.56 -3.85
C ARG A 59 -7.07 13.34 -4.44
N ILE A 60 -8.01 12.64 -5.09
CA ILE A 60 -9.24 13.24 -5.65
C ILE A 60 -10.00 13.98 -4.55
N TYR A 61 -10.09 13.39 -3.37
CA TYR A 61 -10.80 13.96 -2.23
C TYR A 61 -10.08 15.13 -1.55
N VAL A 62 -8.77 14.99 -1.31
CA VAL A 62 -7.96 15.93 -0.51
C VAL A 62 -7.64 17.21 -1.26
N ASP A 63 -7.24 17.12 -2.53
CA ASP A 63 -6.79 18.26 -3.34
C ASP A 63 -7.76 19.46 -3.32
N PRO A 64 -9.06 19.30 -3.64
CA PRO A 64 -9.99 20.44 -3.64
C PRO A 64 -10.19 21.04 -2.24
N VAL A 65 -10.15 20.24 -1.17
CA VAL A 65 -10.30 20.71 0.21
C VAL A 65 -9.09 21.56 0.61
N VAL A 66 -7.88 21.10 0.33
CA VAL A 66 -6.66 21.85 0.66
C VAL A 66 -6.54 23.12 -0.17
N LYS A 67 -6.88 23.10 -1.47
CA LYS A 67 -6.94 24.30 -2.31
C LYS A 67 -7.91 25.35 -1.76
N THR A 68 -9.09 24.90 -1.31
CA THR A 68 -10.09 25.78 -0.69
C THR A 68 -9.56 26.39 0.61
N LEU A 69 -8.93 25.58 1.47
CA LEU A 69 -8.32 26.05 2.71
C LEU A 69 -7.19 27.06 2.46
N TYR A 70 -6.33 26.79 1.46
CA TYR A 70 -5.26 27.71 1.07
C TYR A 70 -5.80 29.08 0.68
N ASN A 71 -6.84 29.12 -0.16
CA ASN A 71 -7.46 30.39 -0.56
C ASN A 71 -8.16 31.10 0.61
N ALA A 72 -8.64 30.38 1.62
CA ALA A 72 -9.17 30.98 2.84
C ALA A 72 -8.05 31.63 3.66
N LEU A 73 -7.00 30.87 3.98
CA LEU A 73 -5.85 31.34 4.78
C LEU A 73 -5.04 32.43 4.08
N LYS A 74 -4.98 32.41 2.75
CA LYS A 74 -4.42 33.51 1.96
C LYS A 74 -5.14 34.84 2.21
N ARG A 75 -6.47 34.80 2.37
CA ARG A 75 -7.28 36.00 2.62
C ARG A 75 -7.26 36.44 4.08
N SER A 76 -7.38 35.50 5.02
CA SER A 76 -7.45 35.81 6.45
C SER A 76 -6.09 36.06 7.10
N ASP A 77 -5.09 35.24 6.76
CA ASP A 77 -3.80 35.17 7.45
C ASP A 77 -2.63 35.63 6.57
N GLN A 78 -2.91 36.02 5.32
CA GLN A 78 -1.93 36.46 4.33
C GLN A 78 -0.77 35.46 4.19
N ILE A 79 -1.11 34.16 4.21
CA ILE A 79 -0.15 33.05 4.37
C ILE A 79 0.92 33.01 3.26
N ASP A 80 0.63 33.60 2.10
CA ASP A 80 1.51 33.67 0.95
C ASP A 80 2.59 34.77 1.02
N ILE A 81 2.44 35.73 1.94
CA ILE A 81 3.39 36.85 2.11
C ILE A 81 3.96 36.94 3.54
N GLN A 82 3.87 35.85 4.31
CA GLN A 82 4.35 35.80 5.68
C GLN A 82 5.87 35.98 5.81
N THR A 83 6.28 36.51 6.95
CA THR A 83 7.68 36.75 7.31
C THR A 83 8.02 36.02 8.61
N GLN A 84 9.31 35.88 8.91
CA GLN A 84 9.79 35.26 10.15
C GLN A 84 9.18 35.87 11.42
N THR A 85 8.92 37.18 11.43
CA THR A 85 8.31 37.86 12.59
C THR A 85 6.79 37.77 12.62
N LYS A 86 6.14 37.52 11.47
CA LYS A 86 4.68 37.50 11.32
C LYS A 86 4.24 36.33 10.42
N TYR A 87 4.28 35.12 10.98
CA TYR A 87 3.78 33.90 10.35
C TYR A 87 2.76 33.18 11.24
N LEU A 88 1.93 32.36 10.61
CA LEU A 88 0.91 31.57 11.30
C LEU A 88 1.56 30.37 12.00
N ARG A 89 1.93 30.53 13.27
CA ARG A 89 2.60 29.45 14.03
C ARG A 89 1.75 28.20 14.22
N LYS A 90 0.45 28.39 14.39
CA LYS A 90 -0.52 27.34 14.68
C LYS A 90 -1.73 27.45 13.80
N TYR A 91 -2.29 26.31 13.44
CA TYR A 91 -3.59 26.26 12.80
C TYR A 91 -4.68 26.34 13.87
N GLY A 92 -5.43 27.46 13.89
CA GLY A 92 -6.33 27.78 14.99
C GLY A 92 -7.42 26.73 15.25
N ALA A 93 -7.95 26.10 14.20
CA ALA A 93 -9.08 25.17 14.32
C ALA A 93 -8.74 23.86 15.04
N THR A 94 -7.52 23.34 14.87
CA THR A 94 -7.06 22.08 15.49
C THR A 94 -5.92 22.28 16.50
N ASN A 95 -5.49 23.53 16.72
CA ASN A 95 -4.40 23.93 17.64
C ASN A 95 -3.05 23.23 17.37
N ILE A 96 -2.84 22.71 16.17
CA ILE A 96 -1.57 22.09 15.76
C ILE A 96 -0.53 23.15 15.41
N TYR A 97 0.74 22.84 15.61
CA TYR A 97 1.85 23.65 15.12
C TYR A 97 2.09 23.38 13.63
N LEU A 98 2.24 24.43 12.84
CA LEU A 98 2.50 24.33 11.41
C LEU A 98 4.00 24.10 11.15
N ASN A 99 4.28 23.08 10.35
CA ASN A 99 5.63 22.60 10.08
C ASN A 99 6.32 23.34 8.93
N TYR A 100 6.81 24.55 9.18
CA TYR A 100 7.52 25.34 8.17
C TYR A 100 8.86 24.75 7.73
N GLU A 101 9.41 23.78 8.47
CA GLU A 101 10.58 23.01 8.03
C GLU A 101 10.32 22.26 6.71
N ALA A 102 9.07 21.85 6.48
CA ALA A 102 8.64 21.01 5.37
C ALA A 102 8.46 21.74 4.02
N ILE A 103 8.55 23.07 4.00
CA ILE A 103 8.35 23.88 2.78
C ILE A 103 9.61 24.66 2.41
N ASN A 104 9.64 25.18 1.17
CA ASN A 104 10.70 26.07 0.67
C ASN A 104 12.13 25.54 0.87
N ASN A 105 12.30 24.21 0.95
CA ASN A 105 13.58 23.56 1.25
C ASN A 105 14.22 24.04 2.57
N ASN A 106 13.41 24.49 3.53
CA ASN A 106 13.88 25.09 4.78
C ASN A 106 14.77 24.14 5.59
N LYS A 107 14.39 22.87 5.72
CA LYS A 107 15.20 21.86 6.41
C LYS A 107 16.58 21.69 5.81
N ALA A 108 16.65 21.48 4.50
CA ALA A 108 17.90 21.17 3.84
C ALA A 108 18.82 22.39 3.78
N THR A 109 18.28 23.59 3.58
CA THR A 109 19.07 24.82 3.46
C THR A 109 19.54 25.35 4.82
N HIS A 110 18.67 25.34 5.83
CA HIS A 110 18.90 26.04 7.09
C HIS A 110 19.00 25.11 8.31
N GLY A 111 18.74 23.81 8.16
CA GLY A 111 18.73 22.86 9.27
C GLY A 111 17.70 23.27 10.32
N PHE A 112 18.11 23.35 11.58
CA PHE A 112 17.26 23.78 12.70
C PHE A 112 17.21 25.30 12.91
N ARG A 113 17.81 26.10 12.02
CA ARG A 113 17.85 27.56 12.13
C ARG A 113 16.56 28.19 11.62
N SER A 114 15.47 28.03 12.37
CA SER A 114 14.14 28.49 11.96
C SER A 114 14.06 30.01 11.68
N LEU A 115 14.93 30.81 12.29
CA LEU A 115 15.02 32.24 12.02
C LEU A 115 15.40 32.59 10.56
N LEU A 116 15.96 31.63 9.82
CA LEU A 116 16.36 31.80 8.41
C LEU A 116 15.36 31.22 7.43
N TYR A 117 14.27 30.59 7.91
CA TYR A 117 13.31 29.93 7.04
C TYR A 117 12.54 30.94 6.17
N ASP A 118 12.18 30.51 4.96
CA ASP A 118 11.15 31.17 4.16
C ASP A 118 9.78 30.68 4.62
N TYR A 119 8.99 31.61 5.17
CA TYR A 119 7.68 31.36 5.74
C TYR A 119 6.52 31.56 4.74
N LYS A 120 6.80 31.91 3.49
CA LYS A 120 5.76 32.08 2.48
C LYS A 120 5.20 30.73 2.03
N VAL A 121 3.89 30.60 2.06
CA VAL A 121 3.19 29.41 1.55
C VAL A 121 2.72 29.72 0.14
N GLN A 122 3.41 29.19 -0.88
CA GLN A 122 3.22 29.65 -2.25
C GLN A 122 1.97 29.07 -2.91
N ASN A 123 1.53 27.90 -2.44
CA ASN A 123 0.41 27.18 -3.04
C ASN A 123 -0.20 26.16 -2.05
N ALA A 124 -1.23 25.45 -2.49
CA ALA A 124 -1.91 24.42 -1.71
C ALA A 124 -1.00 23.24 -1.33
N VAL A 125 0.00 22.91 -2.16
CA VAL A 125 0.96 21.84 -1.86
C VAL A 125 1.83 22.25 -0.67
N ASP A 126 2.40 23.47 -0.67
CA ASP A 126 3.13 23.98 0.49
C ASP A 126 2.25 23.98 1.75
N LEU A 127 1.00 24.43 1.63
CA LEU A 127 0.08 24.43 2.76
C LEU A 127 -0.10 23.02 3.32
N SER A 128 -0.34 22.01 2.47
CA SER A 128 -0.52 20.64 2.94
C SER A 128 0.67 20.11 3.74
N LYS A 129 1.90 20.44 3.30
CA LYS A 129 3.13 20.01 3.97
C LYS A 129 3.26 20.56 5.39
N LEU A 130 2.69 21.74 5.67
CA LEU A 130 2.68 22.31 7.02
C LEU A 130 1.93 21.44 8.03
N PHE A 131 0.99 20.61 7.58
CA PHE A 131 0.26 19.67 8.44
C PHE A 131 1.03 18.36 8.66
N LEU A 132 2.12 18.12 7.92
CA LEU A 132 2.80 16.83 7.89
C LEU A 132 4.12 16.85 8.66
N GLN A 133 4.60 15.64 9.01
CA GLN A 133 5.98 15.50 9.45
C GLN A 133 6.90 15.65 8.23
N THR A 134 8.13 16.13 8.43
CA THR A 134 9.05 16.42 7.32
C THR A 134 9.26 15.22 6.40
N HIS A 135 9.38 14.01 6.95
CA HIS A 135 9.57 12.78 6.16
C HIS A 135 8.36 12.39 5.28
N MET A 136 7.19 12.99 5.49
CA MET A 136 5.98 12.73 4.70
C MET A 136 5.76 13.82 3.62
N SER A 137 6.63 14.84 3.55
CA SER A 137 6.38 16.09 2.81
C SER A 137 7.18 16.25 1.52
N HIS A 138 7.71 15.15 0.98
CA HIS A 138 8.63 15.17 -0.17
C HIS A 138 7.96 15.39 -1.54
N TYR A 139 6.64 15.33 -1.63
CA TYR A 139 5.88 15.48 -2.88
C TYR A 139 5.85 16.92 -3.40
N THR A 140 5.74 17.11 -4.71
CA THR A 140 5.66 18.43 -5.36
C THR A 140 4.28 18.77 -5.93
N ALA A 141 3.39 17.77 -6.02
CA ALA A 141 2.00 17.92 -6.43
C ALA A 141 1.13 16.86 -5.73
N PHE A 142 -0.20 16.96 -5.86
CA PHE A 142 -1.14 15.91 -5.45
C PHE A 142 -1.22 14.81 -6.52
N ASP A 143 -0.07 14.22 -6.84
CA ASP A 143 0.12 13.15 -7.82
C ASP A 143 0.70 11.91 -7.14
N GLU A 144 1.32 11.01 -7.92
CA GLU A 144 1.85 9.76 -7.40
C GLU A 144 2.90 9.90 -6.29
N ALA A 145 3.60 11.04 -6.22
CA ALA A 145 4.54 11.31 -5.14
C ALA A 145 3.84 11.61 -3.80
N CYS A 146 2.58 12.06 -3.83
CA CYS A 146 1.77 12.30 -2.63
C CYS A 146 1.13 10.99 -2.19
N ASP A 147 1.78 10.33 -1.24
CA ASP A 147 1.42 8.99 -0.81
C ASP A 147 0.25 8.94 0.20
N SER A 148 -0.21 7.72 0.49
CA SER A 148 -1.23 7.48 1.51
C SER A 148 -0.84 8.00 2.90
N SER A 149 0.44 8.06 3.26
CA SER A 149 0.89 8.64 4.53
C SER A 149 0.56 10.11 4.64
N ALA A 150 0.95 10.86 3.60
CA ALA A 150 0.70 12.29 3.50
C ALA A 150 -0.80 12.57 3.47
N LEU A 151 -1.55 11.83 2.63
CA LEU A 151 -2.99 11.99 2.46
C LEU A 151 -3.78 11.72 3.75
N LEU A 152 -3.53 10.57 4.39
CA LEU A 152 -4.18 10.24 5.67
C LEU A 152 -3.73 11.19 6.79
N GLY A 153 -2.48 11.66 6.76
CA GLY A 153 -1.94 12.65 7.68
C GLY A 153 -2.64 14.01 7.57
N MET A 154 -2.91 14.47 6.34
CA MET A 154 -3.65 15.70 6.06
C MET A 154 -5.08 15.61 6.59
N ILE A 155 -5.78 14.52 6.25
CA ILE A 155 -7.18 14.31 6.65
C ILE A 155 -7.33 14.43 8.17
N ASN A 156 -6.45 13.77 8.93
CA ASN A 156 -6.52 13.74 10.39
C ASN A 156 -6.16 15.06 11.10
N LYS A 157 -5.67 16.07 10.40
CA LYS A 157 -5.14 17.31 11.01
C LYS A 157 -5.85 18.58 10.57
N ILE A 158 -6.63 18.51 9.49
CA ILE A 158 -7.36 19.63 8.91
C ILE A 158 -8.85 19.52 9.27
N ASP A 159 -9.39 20.54 9.94
CA ASP A 159 -10.80 20.60 10.39
C ASP A 159 -11.82 20.61 9.24
N LYS A 160 -11.37 20.89 8.00
CA LYS A 160 -12.24 20.92 6.82
C LYS A 160 -12.69 19.53 6.37
N PHE A 161 -12.09 18.48 6.89
CA PHE A 161 -12.55 17.11 6.68
C PHE A 161 -13.58 16.72 7.75
N PRO A 162 -14.71 16.10 7.39
CA PRO A 162 -15.71 15.64 8.35
C PRO A 162 -15.12 14.63 9.36
N LEU A 163 -15.60 14.66 10.60
CA LEU A 163 -15.11 13.77 11.68
C LEU A 163 -15.22 12.28 11.32
N ILE A 164 -16.26 11.88 10.59
CA ILE A 164 -16.42 10.49 10.12
C ILE A 164 -15.29 10.08 9.17
N VAL A 165 -14.88 10.98 8.27
CA VAL A 165 -13.76 10.76 7.34
C VAL A 165 -12.44 10.72 8.11
N GLN A 166 -12.25 11.62 9.09
CA GLN A 166 -11.06 11.59 9.95
C GLN A 166 -10.94 10.28 10.72
N THR A 167 -12.05 9.80 11.29
CA THR A 167 -12.07 8.54 12.05
C THR A 167 -11.68 7.35 11.16
N ALA A 168 -12.33 7.20 10.00
CA ALA A 168 -12.02 6.14 9.05
C ALA A 168 -10.59 6.23 8.51
N ALA A 169 -10.11 7.44 8.20
CA ALA A 169 -8.72 7.66 7.76
C ALA A 169 -7.71 7.31 8.86
N ASN A 170 -8.02 7.58 10.13
CA ASN A 170 -7.17 7.18 11.24
C ASN A 170 -7.13 5.65 11.43
N ASP A 171 -8.26 4.97 11.24
CA ASP A 171 -8.33 3.50 11.31
C ASP A 171 -7.48 2.88 10.20
N VAL A 172 -7.64 3.33 8.95
CA VAL A 172 -6.79 2.90 7.83
C VAL A 172 -5.32 3.20 8.09
N ARG A 173 -4.98 4.39 8.61
CA ARG A 173 -3.59 4.75 8.90
C ARG A 173 -2.97 3.83 9.95
N SER A 174 -3.66 3.64 11.07
CA SER A 174 -3.11 2.96 12.24
C SER A 174 -3.13 1.44 12.12
N THR A 175 -4.16 0.87 11.53
CA THR A 175 -4.35 -0.58 11.44
C THR A 175 -3.87 -1.16 10.12
N LEU A 176 -3.87 -0.40 9.03
CA LEU A 176 -3.55 -0.94 7.71
C LEU A 176 -2.22 -0.39 7.19
N ARG A 177 -2.13 0.91 6.90
CA ARG A 177 -0.95 1.50 6.22
C ARG A 177 0.32 1.32 7.05
N ASN A 178 0.26 1.57 8.36
CA ASN A 178 1.43 1.45 9.22
C ASN A 178 1.91 0.00 9.34
N GLU A 179 1.00 -0.96 9.54
CA GLU A 179 1.37 -2.38 9.58
C GLU A 179 1.95 -2.86 8.26
N TRP A 180 1.45 -2.34 7.13
CA TRP A 180 2.00 -2.64 5.81
C TRP A 180 3.43 -2.14 5.68
N ALA A 181 3.72 -0.90 6.11
CA ALA A 181 5.05 -0.31 6.08
C ALA A 181 6.06 -0.99 7.03
N HIS A 182 5.61 -1.65 8.10
CA HIS A 182 6.48 -2.37 9.03
C HIS A 182 6.90 -3.79 8.56
N CYS A 183 6.26 -4.33 7.52
CA CYS A 183 6.60 -5.62 6.91
C CYS A 183 6.61 -6.83 7.87
N ASN A 184 5.78 -6.82 8.93
CA ASN A 184 5.63 -7.99 9.79
C ASN A 184 4.68 -9.02 9.14
N PHE A 185 5.21 -9.94 8.33
CA PHE A 185 4.37 -10.93 7.62
C PHE A 185 3.51 -11.81 8.53
N LEU A 186 3.86 -11.97 9.81
CA LEU A 186 3.06 -12.79 10.74
C LEU A 186 1.68 -12.21 11.03
N VAL A 187 1.48 -10.89 10.84
CA VAL A 187 0.15 -10.27 11.05
C VAL A 187 -0.75 -10.38 9.83
N TRP A 188 -0.22 -10.76 8.66
CA TRP A 188 -0.96 -10.81 7.40
C TRP A 188 -1.64 -12.15 7.19
N ASP A 189 -2.46 -12.57 8.16
CA ASP A 189 -3.31 -13.75 8.04
C ASP A 189 -4.59 -13.46 7.22
N ASP A 190 -5.44 -14.48 7.03
CA ASP A 190 -6.70 -14.34 6.30
C ASP A 190 -7.64 -13.28 6.90
N VAL A 191 -7.68 -13.18 8.23
CA VAL A 191 -8.54 -12.22 8.93
C VAL A 191 -8.06 -10.81 8.65
N LYS A 192 -6.75 -10.56 8.80
CA LYS A 192 -6.15 -9.26 8.53
C LYS A 192 -6.33 -8.84 7.08
N TYR A 193 -6.13 -9.77 6.15
CA TYR A 193 -6.29 -9.51 4.73
C TYR A 193 -7.70 -9.04 4.38
N VAL A 194 -8.73 -9.76 4.83
CA VAL A 194 -10.13 -9.39 4.59
C VAL A 194 -10.48 -8.05 5.26
N GLN A 195 -10.07 -7.86 6.51
CA GLN A 195 -10.29 -6.59 7.22
C GLN A 195 -9.62 -5.40 6.54
N SER A 196 -8.41 -5.59 6.01
CA SER A 196 -7.66 -4.55 5.31
C SER A 196 -8.37 -4.08 4.05
N LEU A 197 -8.88 -5.02 3.23
CA LEU A 197 -9.65 -4.67 2.04
C LEU A 197 -10.98 -4.00 2.41
N GLN A 198 -11.63 -4.42 3.49
CA GLN A 198 -12.85 -3.79 3.98
C GLN A 198 -12.60 -2.35 4.45
N LEU A 199 -11.50 -2.09 5.15
CA LEU A 199 -11.15 -0.74 5.59
C LEU A 199 -10.92 0.22 4.40
N ILE A 200 -10.33 -0.27 3.31
CA ILE A 200 -10.18 0.50 2.06
C ILE A 200 -11.57 0.80 1.47
N GLU A 201 -12.42 -0.22 1.37
CA GLU A 201 -13.78 -0.11 0.83
C GLU A 201 -14.64 0.88 1.61
N ASP A 202 -14.67 0.75 2.94
CA ASP A 202 -15.43 1.62 3.84
C ASP A 202 -14.96 3.07 3.74
N LEU A 203 -13.64 3.29 3.69
CA LEU A 203 -13.11 4.64 3.51
C LEU A 203 -13.54 5.22 2.17
N ILE A 204 -13.45 4.49 1.06
CA ILE A 204 -13.88 4.96 -0.27
C ILE A 204 -15.34 5.41 -0.25
N TYR A 205 -16.24 4.62 0.34
CA TYR A 205 -17.65 5.02 0.49
C TYR A 205 -17.83 6.27 1.37
N ILE A 206 -17.08 6.37 2.46
CA ILE A 206 -17.13 7.52 3.38
C ILE A 206 -16.59 8.80 2.72
N LEU A 207 -15.66 8.70 1.77
CA LEU A 207 -15.18 9.87 1.00
C LEU A 207 -16.31 10.50 0.16
N ASN A 208 -17.34 9.73 -0.19
CA ASN A 208 -18.49 10.18 -0.99
C ASN A 208 -18.01 10.90 -2.26
N LEU A 209 -17.16 10.20 -3.03
CA LEU A 209 -16.65 10.66 -4.31
C LEU A 209 -17.81 10.81 -5.31
N ASN A 210 -17.54 11.39 -6.49
CA ASN A 210 -18.56 11.33 -7.54
C ASN A 210 -18.81 9.87 -7.96
N ALA A 211 -20.01 9.59 -8.47
CA ALA A 211 -20.44 8.23 -8.76
C ALA A 211 -19.56 7.49 -9.79
N ALA A 212 -18.88 8.21 -10.68
CA ALA A 212 -17.99 7.59 -11.66
C ALA A 212 -16.69 7.12 -10.99
N ASP A 213 -16.05 8.00 -10.20
CA ASP A 213 -14.82 7.70 -9.49
C ASP A 213 -15.05 6.61 -8.43
N GLU A 214 -16.10 6.71 -7.62
CA GLU A 214 -16.44 5.69 -6.61
C GLU A 214 -16.64 4.31 -7.27
N LYS A 215 -17.44 4.26 -8.35
CA LYS A 215 -17.69 3.01 -9.07
C LYS A 215 -16.40 2.42 -9.66
N GLN A 216 -15.51 3.26 -10.17
CA GLN A 216 -14.22 2.82 -10.70
C GLN A 216 -13.35 2.23 -9.58
N MET A 217 -13.19 2.95 -8.46
CA MET A 217 -12.32 2.53 -7.35
C MET A 217 -12.84 1.25 -6.67
N ILE A 218 -14.14 1.17 -6.42
CA ILE A 218 -14.77 -0.05 -5.89
C ILE A 218 -14.67 -1.20 -6.89
N GLY A 219 -14.85 -0.93 -8.19
CA GLY A 219 -14.69 -1.94 -9.25
C GLY A 219 -13.28 -2.56 -9.25
N GLU A 220 -12.24 -1.73 -9.19
CA GLU A 220 -10.85 -2.18 -9.10
C GLU A 220 -10.56 -2.91 -7.78
N LEU A 221 -11.14 -2.47 -6.66
CA LEU A 221 -10.98 -3.17 -5.38
C LEU A 221 -11.60 -4.56 -5.40
N GLN A 222 -12.79 -4.71 -5.99
CA GLN A 222 -13.45 -6.00 -6.14
C GLN A 222 -12.72 -6.91 -7.13
N LYS A 223 -12.11 -6.34 -8.18
CA LYS A 223 -11.19 -7.06 -9.06
C LYS A 223 -9.98 -7.59 -8.28
N TRP A 224 -9.33 -6.76 -7.48
CA TRP A 224 -8.18 -7.17 -6.66
C TRP A 224 -8.53 -8.16 -5.56
N ARG A 225 -9.73 -8.08 -4.98
CA ARG A 225 -10.23 -9.10 -4.04
C ARG A 225 -10.31 -10.49 -4.71
N LYS A 226 -10.80 -10.56 -5.95
CA LYS A 226 -10.85 -11.80 -6.75
C LYS A 226 -9.46 -12.26 -7.16
N ASN A 227 -8.67 -11.36 -7.77
CA ASN A 227 -7.31 -11.63 -8.22
C ASN A 227 -6.41 -12.12 -7.07
N GLY A 228 -6.49 -11.49 -5.90
CA GLY A 228 -5.75 -11.90 -4.70
C GLY A 228 -6.16 -13.28 -4.19
N THR A 229 -7.46 -13.62 -4.24
CA THR A 229 -7.94 -14.96 -3.90
C THR A 229 -7.35 -16.01 -4.85
N SER A 230 -7.37 -15.74 -6.16
CA SER A 230 -6.76 -16.61 -7.17
C SER A 230 -5.24 -16.74 -6.98
N PHE A 231 -4.56 -15.65 -6.62
CA PHE A 231 -3.13 -15.64 -6.35
C PHE A 231 -2.75 -16.49 -5.12
N LEU A 232 -3.57 -16.46 -4.07
CA LEU A 232 -3.39 -17.28 -2.87
C LEU A 232 -3.64 -18.76 -3.11
N GLN A 233 -4.66 -19.11 -3.91
CA GLN A 233 -5.07 -20.50 -4.11
C GLN A 233 -4.09 -21.34 -4.94
N GLY A 234 -3.14 -20.75 -5.66
CA GLY A 234 -1.98 -21.43 -6.29
C GLY A 234 -2.28 -22.41 -7.43
N TYR A 235 -3.50 -22.94 -7.53
CA TYR A 235 -3.91 -23.86 -8.58
C TYR A 235 -4.42 -23.05 -9.79
N THR A 236 -3.53 -22.87 -10.78
CA THR A 236 -3.78 -22.20 -12.07
C THR A 236 -4.10 -20.71 -12.00
N ILE A 237 -3.08 -19.91 -11.67
CA ILE A 237 -3.09 -18.46 -11.91
C ILE A 237 -2.93 -18.23 -13.42
N SER A 238 -3.78 -17.40 -14.04
CA SER A 238 -3.66 -17.12 -15.47
C SER A 238 -2.38 -16.31 -15.76
N PHE A 239 -1.81 -16.46 -16.96
CA PHE A 239 -0.63 -15.70 -17.37
C PHE A 239 -0.86 -14.19 -17.29
N GLU A 240 -2.08 -13.76 -17.62
CA GLU A 240 -2.51 -12.36 -17.54
C GLU A 240 -2.45 -11.84 -16.10
N LEU A 241 -2.95 -12.61 -15.14
CA LEU A 241 -2.92 -12.22 -13.72
C LEU A 241 -1.47 -12.17 -13.18
N VAL A 242 -0.62 -13.14 -13.53
CA VAL A 242 0.80 -13.11 -13.15
C VAL A 242 1.48 -11.86 -13.73
N ASN A 243 1.23 -11.55 -15.00
CA ASN A 243 1.79 -10.36 -15.63
C ASN A 243 1.26 -9.06 -15.00
N GLU A 244 -0.02 -9.01 -14.65
CA GLU A 244 -0.60 -7.87 -13.93
C GLU A 244 0.05 -7.67 -12.56
N ILE A 245 0.22 -8.74 -11.77
CA ILE A 245 0.90 -8.68 -10.47
C ILE A 245 2.34 -8.21 -10.64
N ARG A 246 3.09 -8.71 -11.63
CA ARG A 246 4.45 -8.27 -11.92
C ARG A 246 4.52 -6.78 -12.25
N GLN A 247 3.60 -6.28 -13.08
CA GLN A 247 3.53 -4.85 -13.41
C GLN A 247 3.25 -4.00 -12.17
N LYS A 248 2.27 -4.40 -11.34
CA LYS A 248 1.95 -3.66 -10.11
C LYS A 248 3.07 -3.71 -9.08
N LEU A 249 3.74 -4.86 -8.97
CA LEU A 249 4.91 -5.02 -8.12
C LEU A 249 6.05 -4.10 -8.56
N GLN A 250 6.33 -4.02 -9.86
CA GLN A 250 7.36 -3.12 -10.38
C GLN A 250 7.08 -1.65 -10.04
N VAL A 251 5.82 -1.22 -10.19
CA VAL A 251 5.39 0.13 -9.78
C VAL A 251 5.60 0.35 -8.28
N LEU A 252 5.23 -0.63 -7.44
CA LEU A 252 5.45 -0.57 -6.00
C LEU A 252 6.94 -0.52 -5.61
N VAL A 253 7.80 -1.27 -6.31
CA VAL A 253 9.26 -1.23 -6.12
C VAL A 253 9.78 0.17 -6.38
N GLU A 254 9.47 0.75 -7.54
CA GLU A 254 9.89 2.10 -7.92
C GLU A 254 9.39 3.15 -6.91
N TYR A 255 8.13 3.03 -6.50
CA TYR A 255 7.53 3.87 -5.47
C TYR A 255 8.28 3.76 -4.12
N ALA A 256 8.55 2.55 -3.64
CA ALA A 256 9.25 2.33 -2.38
C ALA A 256 10.72 2.79 -2.44
N GLU A 257 11.38 2.64 -3.59
CA GLU A 257 12.74 3.12 -3.82
C GLU A 257 12.83 4.64 -3.61
N VAL A 258 11.91 5.40 -4.22
CA VAL A 258 11.87 6.86 -4.10
C VAL A 258 11.67 7.30 -2.65
N ILE A 259 10.76 6.65 -1.92
CA ILE A 259 10.49 7.01 -0.51
C ILE A 259 11.67 6.62 0.39
N SER A 260 12.27 5.45 0.18
CA SER A 260 13.42 4.99 0.98
C SER A 260 14.62 5.93 0.88
N LYS A 261 14.84 6.55 -0.29
CA LYS A 261 15.90 7.55 -0.50
C LYS A 261 15.65 8.87 0.22
N THR A 262 14.38 9.20 0.51
CA THR A 262 13.98 10.54 0.94
C THR A 262 13.71 10.67 2.42
N ALA A 263 13.15 9.63 3.07
CA ALA A 263 13.20 9.44 4.51
C ALA A 263 12.42 8.17 4.90
N ASP A 264 13.12 7.19 5.47
CA ASP A 264 12.68 6.21 6.49
C ASP A 264 13.38 4.85 6.29
N ILE A 265 13.91 4.27 7.37
CA ILE A 265 14.52 2.92 7.38
C ILE A 265 13.45 1.87 7.08
N GLU A 266 12.20 2.10 7.51
CA GLU A 266 11.10 1.16 7.31
C GLU A 266 10.77 0.98 5.82
N PHE A 267 10.75 2.07 5.06
CA PHE A 267 10.53 1.99 3.60
C PHE A 267 11.72 1.38 2.85
N GLY A 268 12.94 1.47 3.39
CA GLY A 268 14.07 0.69 2.89
C GLY A 268 13.80 -0.82 2.93
N LYS A 269 13.24 -1.30 4.04
CA LYS A 269 12.84 -2.72 4.17
C LYS A 269 11.70 -3.09 3.23
N VAL A 270 10.69 -2.22 3.08
CA VAL A 270 9.61 -2.43 2.11
C VAL A 270 10.19 -2.62 0.71
N HIS A 271 11.09 -1.74 0.29
CA HIS A 271 11.75 -1.82 -1.02
C HIS A 271 12.53 -3.13 -1.20
N GLU A 272 13.41 -3.49 -0.26
CA GLU A 272 14.19 -4.74 -0.30
C GLU A 272 13.28 -5.98 -0.43
N LEU A 273 12.17 -6.01 0.31
CA LEU A 273 11.22 -7.12 0.28
C LEU A 273 10.43 -7.18 -1.02
N LEU A 274 10.06 -6.04 -1.61
CA LEU A 274 9.40 -6.02 -2.92
C LEU A 274 10.35 -6.52 -4.02
N VAL A 275 11.64 -6.18 -3.94
CA VAL A 275 12.67 -6.71 -4.85
C VAL A 275 12.82 -8.23 -4.69
N ASP A 276 12.92 -8.76 -3.46
CA ASP A 276 12.95 -10.21 -3.16
C ASP A 276 11.75 -10.95 -3.77
N ILE A 277 10.55 -10.37 -3.64
CA ILE A 277 9.32 -10.93 -4.22
C ILE A 277 9.38 -10.90 -5.75
N ALA A 278 9.89 -9.82 -6.35
CA ALA A 278 10.00 -9.68 -7.80
C ALA A 278 10.96 -10.71 -8.39
N GLU A 279 12.08 -10.96 -7.72
CA GLU A 279 13.04 -11.99 -8.09
C GLU A 279 12.42 -13.39 -7.98
N THR A 280 11.71 -13.68 -6.89
CA THR A 280 11.01 -14.95 -6.68
C THR A 280 9.99 -15.23 -7.80
N LEU A 281 9.13 -14.26 -8.10
CA LEU A 281 8.12 -14.37 -9.17
C LEU A 281 8.72 -14.46 -10.59
N SER A 282 9.99 -14.06 -10.75
CA SER A 282 10.72 -14.18 -12.02
C SER A 282 11.40 -15.54 -12.19
N GLN A 283 11.80 -16.20 -11.09
CA GLN A 283 12.42 -17.53 -11.14
C GLN A 283 11.41 -18.63 -11.50
N ASP A 284 10.16 -18.50 -11.07
CA ASP A 284 9.06 -19.41 -11.44
C ASP A 284 8.78 -19.43 -12.96
N ASP A 285 9.11 -18.36 -13.69
CA ASP A 285 8.95 -18.26 -15.15
C ASP A 285 9.85 -19.26 -15.90
N LYS A 286 11.08 -19.48 -15.40
CA LYS A 286 12.01 -20.46 -16.00
C LYS A 286 11.51 -21.89 -15.83
N GLY A 287 10.85 -22.21 -14.70
CA GLY A 287 10.21 -23.50 -14.47
C GLY A 287 9.02 -23.74 -15.41
N PHE A 288 8.19 -22.71 -15.62
CA PHE A 288 7.05 -22.80 -16.55
C PHE A 288 7.45 -22.88 -18.03
N GLN A 289 8.57 -22.25 -18.44
CA GLN A 289 9.08 -22.38 -19.81
C GLN A 289 9.73 -23.74 -20.07
N LEU A 290 10.38 -24.36 -19.06
CA LEU A 290 10.97 -25.70 -19.18
C LEU A 290 9.91 -26.81 -19.26
N LEU A 291 8.72 -26.62 -18.70
CA LEU A 291 7.59 -27.57 -18.79
C LEU A 291 6.83 -27.50 -20.12
N LYS A 292 7.16 -26.54 -20.99
CA LYS A 292 6.58 -26.37 -22.34
C LYS A 292 7.51 -26.87 -23.47
N MET A 293 8.68 -27.43 -23.15
CA MET A 293 9.58 -28.11 -24.09
C MET A 293 9.50 -29.62 -23.90
#